data_AF-A0A6F8Y9E0-F1
#
_entry.id   AF-A0A6F8Y9E0-F1
#
_cell.length_a   1.000
_cell.length_b   1.000
_cell.length_c   1.000
_cell.angle_alpha   90.00
_cell.angle_beta   90.00
_cell.angle_gamma   90.00
#
_symmetry.space_group_name_H-M   'P 1'
#
loop_
_entity.id
_entity.type
_entity.pdbx_description
1 polymer ?
#
loop_
_entity_poly.entity_id
_entity_poly.type
_entity_poly.pdbx_seq_one_letter_code
_entity_poly.pdbx_strand_id
1 'polypeptide(L)'
;MTEPSPGGSRILLVRHGECEKNRADVQGGAGAPLTPFGRRQAQAVGEIIGAWVDARRANCLLFSPIEQVEETVQIAAPERHVRLVRRDDRLRGIDMGVLAGLSRAEAVARHPDAARRLAEWEAGRRPTARLSLPGAESLSGFHRRVADAVASTGVFAEPTDLIVISSRSVLVMISNVLRLGSTFSIDGYESYSFQTAACVEWRGTRSTPRHGLSRMAVTGRLSRAEAAVPIGDRLLAEWWSTTGRLRGLWWRSFLRDCGEGLRVDAGAKMRNPSRVSVGRNVWLKEGVLLDGRSDHPVGVRLDDQVSIRAYAYVDAYGGSGFVHVGSRSGIGPYAYLGGNGGLEIGQDVMISGHTMIVAANHRFDPGGPGPYMTQGETRRGIRIHDNVWIAAQAVILDGVEVGRGAVVAAGAVVTRDVAPYTLVGGCPARPLRPLLGEGETVARGDHHA
;
A
#
# COMPACT_ATOMS: atom_id res chain seq x y z
N MET A 1 29.51 -24.34 -1.19
CA MET A 1 28.57 -23.21 -1.20
C MET A 1 28.83 -22.39 0.04
N THR A 2 29.50 -21.25 -0.10
CA THR A 2 29.87 -20.35 1.00
C THR A 2 28.62 -19.61 1.47
N GLU A 3 28.37 -19.63 2.78
CA GLU A 3 27.30 -18.84 3.41
C GLU A 3 27.50 -17.33 3.12
N PRO A 4 26.42 -16.56 2.88
CA PRO A 4 26.54 -15.13 2.65
C PRO A 4 27.03 -14.42 3.92
N SER A 5 28.11 -13.64 3.81
CA SER A 5 28.68 -12.85 4.92
C SER A 5 27.66 -11.88 5.54
N PRO A 6 27.63 -11.71 6.88
CA PRO A 6 26.63 -10.89 7.60
C PRO A 6 27.04 -9.40 7.64
N GLY A 7 26.91 -8.67 6.54
CA GLY A 7 27.66 -7.42 6.35
C GLY A 7 26.98 -6.05 6.55
N GLY A 8 25.72 -5.94 7.02
CA GLY A 8 25.00 -4.65 7.08
C GLY A 8 24.29 -4.39 8.41
N SER A 9 24.09 -3.11 8.76
CA SER A 9 23.27 -2.69 9.90
C SER A 9 21.79 -3.07 9.70
N ARG A 10 21.13 -3.46 10.78
CA ARG A 10 19.67 -3.71 10.81
C ARG A 10 19.04 -2.68 11.74
N ILE A 11 17.89 -2.13 11.36
CA ILE A 11 17.23 -1.10 12.15
C ILE A 11 15.78 -1.51 12.39
N LEU A 12 15.36 -1.61 13.66
CA LEU A 12 13.99 -1.89 14.03
C LEU A 12 13.33 -0.61 14.53
N LEU A 13 12.39 -0.06 13.77
CA LEU A 13 11.61 1.10 14.14
C LEU A 13 10.34 0.66 14.85
N VAL A 14 10.10 1.15 16.06
CA VAL A 14 9.03 0.73 16.94
C VAL A 14 8.22 1.94 17.38
N ARG A 15 6.92 1.95 17.10
CA ARG A 15 6.01 2.98 17.65
C ARG A 15 5.60 2.60 19.06
N HIS A 16 5.55 3.57 19.98
CA HIS A 16 4.98 3.34 21.31
C HIS A 16 3.55 2.76 21.27
N GLY A 17 3.11 2.14 22.37
CA GLY A 17 1.73 1.65 22.53
C GLY A 17 0.69 2.77 22.54
N GLU A 18 -0.59 2.43 22.46
CA GLU A 18 -1.68 3.40 22.59
C GLU A 18 -1.60 4.20 23.90
N CYS A 19 -1.65 5.53 23.83
CA CYS A 19 -1.72 6.41 25.00
C CYS A 19 -3.03 7.22 25.03
N GLU A 20 -3.36 7.80 26.19
CA GLU A 20 -4.59 8.58 26.37
C GLU A 20 -4.71 9.71 25.33
N LYS A 21 -3.58 10.32 24.98
CA LYS A 21 -3.49 11.33 23.92
C LYS A 21 -3.87 10.81 22.54
N ASN A 22 -3.50 9.57 22.20
CA ASN A 22 -3.91 8.96 20.92
C ASN A 22 -5.42 8.70 20.89
N ARG A 23 -6.00 8.31 22.02
CA ARG A 23 -7.44 8.09 22.15
C ARG A 23 -8.23 9.39 22.08
N ALA A 24 -7.70 10.46 22.64
CA ALA A 24 -8.31 11.80 22.62
C ALA A 24 -8.06 12.59 21.32
N ASP A 25 -7.38 12.00 20.33
CA ASP A 25 -7.01 12.66 19.05
C ASP A 25 -6.28 14.00 19.25
N VAL A 26 -5.39 14.03 20.24
CA VAL A 26 -4.57 15.20 20.59
C VAL A 26 -3.20 15.12 19.89
N GLN A 27 -2.80 16.19 19.21
CA GLN A 27 -1.58 16.25 18.41
C GLN A 27 -0.49 17.08 19.07
N GLY A 28 0.79 16.68 18.95
CA GLY A 28 1.93 17.47 19.48
C GLY A 28 1.85 17.76 20.98
N GLY A 29 2.79 18.53 21.53
CA GLY A 29 2.79 18.87 22.96
C GLY A 29 3.23 17.72 23.89
N ALA A 30 2.87 17.81 25.17
CA ALA A 30 3.34 16.92 26.23
C ALA A 30 3.03 15.43 25.99
N GLY A 31 3.78 14.58 26.70
CA GLY A 31 3.49 13.14 26.78
C GLY A 31 2.16 12.86 27.47
N ALA A 32 1.70 11.62 27.36
CA ALA A 32 0.56 11.12 28.12
C ALA A 32 0.82 9.64 28.43
N PRO A 33 0.28 9.09 29.52
CA PRO A 33 0.48 7.70 29.89
C PRO A 33 -0.18 6.75 28.87
N LEU A 34 0.33 5.52 28.80
CA LEU A 34 -0.24 4.43 28.03
C LEU A 34 -1.61 4.03 28.61
N THR A 35 -2.52 3.67 27.71
CA THR A 35 -3.78 3.03 28.10
C THR A 35 -3.48 1.60 28.58
N PRO A 36 -4.41 0.92 29.29
CA PRO A 36 -4.24 -0.50 29.61
C PRO A 36 -4.01 -1.37 28.37
N PHE A 37 -4.55 -0.99 27.22
CA PHE A 37 -4.28 -1.64 25.94
C PHE A 37 -2.85 -1.35 25.45
N GLY A 38 -2.42 -0.08 25.50
CA GLY A 38 -1.04 0.31 25.18
C GLY A 38 0.02 -0.40 26.00
N ARG A 39 -0.23 -0.66 27.29
CA ARG A 39 0.67 -1.46 28.15
C ARG A 39 0.81 -2.90 27.67
N ARG A 40 -0.29 -3.56 27.28
CA ARG A 40 -0.23 -4.91 26.67
C ARG A 40 0.51 -4.89 25.35
N GLN A 41 0.30 -3.87 24.53
CA GLN A 41 1.05 -3.69 23.30
C GLN A 41 2.56 -3.54 23.57
N ALA A 42 2.96 -2.80 24.61
CA ALA A 42 4.36 -2.67 25.00
C ALA A 42 4.98 -4.01 25.45
N GLN A 43 4.23 -4.89 26.11
CA GLN A 43 4.70 -6.24 26.44
C GLN A 43 5.01 -7.06 25.18
N ALA A 44 4.10 -7.05 24.21
CA ALA A 44 4.31 -7.74 22.93
C ALA A 44 5.51 -7.17 22.13
N VAL A 45 5.73 -5.85 22.22
CA VAL A 45 6.93 -5.21 21.67
C VAL A 45 8.21 -5.78 22.29
N GLY A 46 8.22 -6.01 23.62
CA GLY A 46 9.34 -6.63 24.32
C GLY A 46 9.67 -8.03 23.78
N GLU A 47 8.66 -8.88 23.56
CA GLU A 47 8.84 -10.21 22.96
C GLU A 47 9.43 -10.14 21.55
N ILE A 48 8.93 -9.22 20.72
CA ILE A 48 9.45 -9.00 19.36
C ILE A 48 10.90 -8.54 19.38
N ILE A 49 11.23 -7.58 20.26
CA ILE A 49 12.60 -7.09 20.40
C ILE A 49 13.53 -8.23 20.84
N GLY A 50 13.13 -9.00 21.85
CA GLY A 50 13.91 -10.15 22.33
C GLY A 50 14.17 -11.19 21.25
N ALA A 51 13.19 -11.50 20.41
CA ALA A 51 13.35 -12.43 19.28
C ALA A 51 14.15 -11.82 18.11
N TRP A 52 14.13 -10.50 17.95
CA TRP A 52 14.80 -9.82 16.85
C TRP A 52 16.29 -9.61 17.10
N VAL A 53 16.69 -9.32 18.33
CA VAL A 53 18.08 -9.00 18.67
C VAL A 53 18.98 -10.23 18.57
N ASP A 54 20.10 -10.09 17.85
CA ASP A 54 21.19 -11.06 17.88
C ASP A 54 22.26 -10.58 18.87
N ALA A 55 22.41 -11.28 20.00
CA ALA A 55 23.35 -10.94 21.07
C ALA A 55 24.84 -10.93 20.62
N ARG A 56 25.15 -11.56 19.48
CA ARG A 56 26.51 -11.61 18.91
C ARG A 56 26.88 -10.31 18.17
N ARG A 57 25.90 -9.44 17.88
CA ARG A 57 26.10 -8.19 17.13
C ARG A 57 26.16 -6.99 18.07
N ALA A 58 26.79 -5.91 17.62
CA ALA A 58 26.65 -4.61 18.29
C ALA A 58 25.19 -4.18 18.20
N ASN A 59 24.59 -3.79 19.32
CA ASN A 59 23.18 -3.42 19.36
C ASN A 59 22.94 -2.22 20.28
N CYS A 60 22.05 -1.33 19.86
CA CYS A 60 21.75 -0.08 20.54
C CYS A 60 20.24 0.15 20.56
N LEU A 61 19.72 0.54 21.72
CA LEU A 61 18.39 1.12 21.83
C LEU A 61 18.51 2.64 21.82
N LEU A 62 17.73 3.29 20.97
CA LEU A 62 17.56 4.74 20.92
C LEU A 62 16.07 5.07 21.13
N PHE A 63 15.73 5.97 22.04
CA PHE A 63 14.32 6.29 22.29
C PHE A 63 14.06 7.75 22.65
N SER A 64 12.81 8.17 22.41
CA SER A 64 12.31 9.53 22.63
C SER A 64 12.02 9.82 24.11
N PRO A 65 12.28 11.05 24.60
CA PRO A 65 12.09 11.47 26.00
C PRO A 65 10.63 11.87 26.28
N ILE A 66 9.66 11.06 25.88
CA ILE A 66 8.24 11.34 26.08
C ILE A 66 7.60 10.21 26.85
N GLU A 67 6.69 10.55 27.76
CA GLU A 67 6.12 9.64 28.77
C GLU A 67 5.67 8.28 28.20
N GLN A 68 4.82 8.27 27.16
CA GLN A 68 4.34 7.02 26.54
C GLN A 68 5.45 6.16 25.93
N VAL A 69 6.54 6.78 25.46
CA VAL A 69 7.70 6.06 24.93
C VAL A 69 8.51 5.49 26.08
N GLU A 70 8.74 6.28 27.14
CA GLU A 70 9.44 5.82 28.35
C GLU A 70 8.71 4.65 29.01
N GLU A 71 7.39 4.75 29.14
CA GLU A 71 6.56 3.66 29.68
C GLU A 71 6.59 2.43 28.76
N THR A 72 6.61 2.62 27.42
CA THR A 72 6.78 1.51 26.47
C THR A 72 8.13 0.83 26.67
N VAL A 73 9.22 1.60 26.81
CA VAL A 73 10.56 1.07 27.06
C VAL A 73 10.60 0.29 28.38
N GLN A 74 10.08 0.87 29.46
CA GLN A 74 10.04 0.23 30.78
C GLN A 74 9.30 -1.13 30.75
N ILE A 75 8.18 -1.20 30.04
CA ILE A 75 7.38 -2.43 29.94
C ILE A 75 8.01 -3.45 28.99
N ALA A 76 8.51 -3.00 27.83
CA ALA A 76 9.14 -3.87 26.83
C ALA A 76 10.50 -4.42 27.32
N ALA A 77 11.13 -3.74 28.28
CA ALA A 77 12.44 -4.04 28.83
C ALA A 77 13.54 -4.37 27.78
N PRO A 78 13.62 -3.62 26.65
CA PRO A 78 14.58 -3.87 25.57
C PRO A 78 16.04 -3.81 26.02
N GLU A 79 16.34 -3.07 27.09
CA GLU A 79 17.66 -2.98 27.72
C GLU A 79 18.22 -4.33 28.18
N ARG A 80 17.36 -5.33 28.41
CA ARG A 80 17.78 -6.71 28.70
C ARG A 80 18.43 -7.40 27.50
N HIS A 81 18.16 -6.90 26.30
CA HIS A 81 18.60 -7.48 25.04
C HIS A 81 19.71 -6.67 24.37
N VAL A 82 19.90 -5.40 24.73
CA VAL A 82 20.87 -4.50 24.08
C VAL A 82 22.03 -4.10 24.98
N ARG A 83 23.18 -3.78 24.38
CA ARG A 83 24.42 -3.38 25.06
C ARG A 83 24.46 -1.90 25.40
N LEU A 84 23.77 -1.08 24.61
CA LEU A 84 23.78 0.37 24.74
C LEU A 84 22.36 0.90 24.70
N VAL A 85 22.03 1.78 25.64
CA VAL A 85 20.72 2.41 25.76
C VAL A 85 20.90 3.91 25.73
N ARG A 86 20.18 4.60 24.84
CA ARG A 86 20.25 6.05 24.65
C ARG A 86 18.86 6.66 24.62
N ARG A 87 18.60 7.52 25.60
CA ARG A 87 17.50 8.47 25.61
C ARG A 87 17.98 9.76 24.97
N ASP A 88 17.29 10.25 23.93
CA ASP A 88 17.80 11.38 23.15
C ASP A 88 16.73 12.46 22.91
N ASP A 89 16.98 13.68 23.43
CA ASP A 89 16.04 14.80 23.31
C ASP A 89 15.76 15.23 21.88
N ARG A 90 16.68 14.95 20.95
CA ARG A 90 16.48 15.20 19.52
C ARG A 90 15.43 14.29 18.88
N LEU A 91 14.90 13.31 19.61
CA LEU A 91 13.79 12.46 19.17
C LEU A 91 12.42 12.87 19.72
N ARG A 92 12.24 14.09 20.24
CA ARG A 92 10.89 14.63 20.51
C ARG A 92 10.09 14.74 19.21
N GLY A 93 8.77 14.60 19.27
CA GLY A 93 7.90 14.83 18.11
C GLY A 93 8.12 16.22 17.49
N ILE A 94 7.82 16.39 16.21
CA ILE A 94 7.85 17.72 15.58
C ILE A 94 6.96 18.69 16.37
N ASP A 95 7.47 19.90 16.62
CA ASP A 95 6.69 20.94 17.28
C ASP A 95 5.65 21.50 16.30
N MET A 96 4.39 21.43 16.70
CA MET A 96 3.23 21.89 15.91
C MET A 96 2.89 23.37 16.21
N GLY A 97 3.68 24.05 17.04
CA GLY A 97 3.49 25.45 17.39
C GLY A 97 2.15 25.67 18.09
N VAL A 98 1.35 26.62 17.59
CA VAL A 98 0.02 26.93 18.13
C VAL A 98 -0.95 25.75 18.16
N LEU A 99 -0.68 24.67 17.42
CA LEU A 99 -1.52 23.47 17.39
C LEU A 99 -1.07 22.38 18.37
N ALA A 100 0.05 22.56 19.06
CA ALA A 100 0.59 21.56 19.98
C ALA A 100 -0.30 21.38 21.22
N GLY A 101 -0.60 20.13 21.57
CA GLY A 101 -1.40 19.77 22.74
C GLY A 101 -2.91 19.95 22.57
N LEU A 102 -3.39 20.33 21.38
CA LEU A 102 -4.81 20.49 21.10
C LEU A 102 -5.40 19.23 20.45
N SER A 103 -6.64 18.89 20.79
CA SER A 103 -7.45 17.99 19.97
C SER A 103 -7.79 18.64 18.62
N ARG A 104 -8.18 17.86 17.61
CA ARG A 104 -8.64 18.42 16.32
C ARG A 104 -9.78 19.43 16.50
N ALA A 105 -10.73 19.14 17.38
CA ALA A 105 -11.85 20.03 17.67
C ALA A 105 -11.39 21.36 18.28
N GLU A 106 -10.49 21.31 19.28
CA GLU A 106 -9.93 22.52 19.89
C GLU A 106 -9.05 23.31 18.92
N ALA A 107 -8.29 22.63 18.07
CA ALA A 107 -7.48 23.27 17.03
C ALA A 107 -8.34 24.08 16.07
N VAL A 108 -9.49 23.53 15.63
CA VAL A 108 -10.46 24.25 14.78
C VAL A 108 -11.07 25.43 15.53
N ALA A 109 -11.43 25.26 16.80
CA ALA A 109 -12.06 26.31 17.59
C ALA A 109 -11.11 27.48 17.91
N ARG A 110 -9.85 27.19 18.28
CA ARG A 110 -8.88 28.20 18.76
C ARG A 110 -8.00 28.77 17.66
N HIS A 111 -7.65 27.97 16.64
CA HIS A 111 -6.74 28.34 15.57
C HIS A 111 -7.25 27.87 14.19
N PRO A 112 -8.43 28.34 13.74
CA PRO A 112 -9.13 27.82 12.57
C PRO A 112 -8.29 27.83 11.29
N ASP A 113 -7.50 28.89 11.06
CA ASP A 113 -6.63 28.98 9.89
C ASP A 113 -5.48 27.96 9.92
N ALA A 114 -4.86 27.76 11.08
CA ALA A 114 -3.78 26.78 11.25
C ALA A 114 -4.33 25.35 11.11
N ALA A 115 -5.49 25.07 11.72
CA ALA A 115 -6.19 23.79 11.59
C ALA A 115 -6.59 23.50 10.13
N ARG A 116 -7.12 24.50 9.40
CA ARG A 116 -7.45 24.37 7.97
C ARG A 116 -6.22 24.03 7.13
N ARG A 117 -5.10 24.75 7.33
CA ARG A 117 -3.83 24.48 6.60
C ARG A 117 -3.32 23.06 6.85
N LEU A 118 -3.38 22.60 8.10
CA LEU A 118 -2.99 21.25 8.46
C LEU A 118 -3.91 20.21 7.78
N ALA A 119 -5.23 20.41 7.82
CA ALA A 119 -6.20 19.50 7.20
C ALA A 119 -6.05 19.45 5.66
N GLU A 120 -5.77 20.57 5.00
CA GLU A 120 -5.46 20.59 3.56
C GLU A 120 -4.19 19.82 3.22
N TRP A 121 -3.17 19.91 4.07
CA TRP A 121 -1.92 19.15 3.91
C TRP A 121 -2.15 17.65 4.12
N GLU A 122 -2.86 17.26 5.18
CA GLU A 122 -3.23 15.85 5.43
C GLU A 122 -4.04 15.24 4.27
N ALA A 123 -4.91 16.04 3.63
CA ALA A 123 -5.70 15.63 2.48
C ALA A 123 -4.96 15.69 1.13
N GLY A 124 -3.65 16.02 1.13
CA GLY A 124 -2.84 16.13 -0.08
C GLY A 124 -3.18 17.34 -0.97
N ARG A 125 -4.02 18.27 -0.50
CA ARG A 125 -4.40 19.48 -1.24
C ARG A 125 -3.42 20.63 -1.07
N ARG A 126 -2.50 20.53 -0.09
CA ARG A 126 -1.45 21.51 0.17
C ARG A 126 -0.08 20.82 0.11
N PRO A 127 0.85 21.28 -0.74
CA PRO A 127 2.22 20.76 -0.75
C PRO A 127 2.91 20.97 0.60
N THR A 128 3.73 20.00 1.02
CA THR A 128 4.51 20.07 2.26
C THR A 128 5.36 21.34 2.37
N ALA A 129 5.93 21.81 1.26
CA ALA A 129 6.72 23.05 1.21
C ALA A 129 5.91 24.32 1.55
N ARG A 130 4.58 24.23 1.51
CA ARG A 130 3.65 25.34 1.80
C ARG A 130 2.90 25.15 3.13
N LEU A 131 3.25 24.13 3.92
CA LEU A 131 2.74 23.98 5.27
C LEU A 131 3.55 24.88 6.21
N SER A 132 2.93 25.99 6.61
CA SER A 132 3.48 26.91 7.62
C SER A 132 2.45 27.11 8.72
N LEU A 133 2.80 26.67 9.92
CA LEU A 133 2.03 26.80 11.15
C LEU A 133 2.75 27.78 12.08
N PRO A 134 2.05 28.74 12.71
CA PRO A 134 2.69 29.69 13.62
C PRO A 134 3.42 28.99 14.78
N GLY A 135 4.69 29.32 14.96
CA GLY A 135 5.55 28.76 16.02
C GLY A 135 5.96 27.30 15.82
N ALA A 136 5.59 26.66 14.69
CA ALA A 136 5.94 25.27 14.44
C ALA A 136 7.40 25.11 13.98
N GLU A 137 7.98 23.96 14.31
CA GLU A 137 9.31 23.58 13.85
C GLU A 137 9.30 23.32 12.33
N SER A 138 10.34 23.78 11.63
CA SER A 138 10.51 23.47 10.21
C SER A 138 10.85 21.99 10.00
N LEU A 139 10.35 21.38 8.92
CA LEU A 139 10.67 19.99 8.59
C LEU A 139 12.16 19.75 8.37
N SER A 140 12.88 20.72 7.81
CA SER A 140 14.35 20.64 7.65
C SER A 140 15.08 20.67 8.99
N GLY A 141 14.60 21.48 9.94
CA GLY A 141 15.10 21.47 11.33
C GLY A 141 14.84 20.14 12.02
N PHE A 142 13.61 19.63 11.88
CA PHE A 142 13.23 18.33 12.42
C PHE A 142 14.07 17.18 11.83
N HIS A 143 14.28 17.19 10.51
CA HIS A 143 15.14 16.23 9.83
C HIS A 143 16.57 16.27 10.37
N ARG A 144 17.16 17.47 10.48
CA ARG A 144 18.54 17.64 10.96
C ARG A 144 18.75 17.03 12.34
N ARG A 145 17.92 17.40 13.32
CA ARG A 145 18.08 16.87 14.69
C ARG A 145 17.86 15.36 14.77
N VAL A 146 16.90 14.82 14.00
CA VAL A 146 16.66 13.37 13.96
C VAL A 146 17.81 12.63 13.27
N ALA A 147 18.37 13.17 12.20
CA ALA A 147 19.54 12.61 11.53
C ALA A 147 20.75 12.57 12.46
N ASP A 148 20.99 13.65 13.23
CA ASP A 148 22.09 13.71 14.20
C ASP A 148 21.91 12.70 15.33
N ALA A 149 20.66 12.46 15.76
CA ALA A 149 20.33 11.43 16.76
C ALA A 149 20.68 10.03 16.26
N VAL A 150 20.20 9.67 15.07
CA VAL A 150 20.47 8.37 14.44
C VAL A 150 21.96 8.19 14.19
N ALA A 151 22.64 9.20 13.64
CA ALA A 151 24.07 9.14 13.36
C ALA A 151 24.91 8.91 14.62
N SER A 152 24.51 9.50 15.76
CA SER A 152 25.23 9.35 17.02
C SER A 152 25.33 7.89 17.50
N THR A 153 24.42 7.01 17.07
CA THR A 153 24.40 5.59 17.47
C THR A 153 25.53 4.76 16.84
N GLY A 154 26.24 5.29 15.85
CA GLY A 154 27.27 4.55 15.11
C GLY A 154 26.71 3.63 14.02
N VAL A 155 25.38 3.58 13.82
CA VAL A 155 24.71 2.68 12.86
C VAL A 155 25.20 2.82 11.41
N PHE A 156 25.76 3.97 11.05
CA PHE A 156 26.34 4.23 9.73
C PHE A 156 27.85 3.93 9.62
N ALA A 157 28.55 3.79 10.75
CA ALA A 157 30.00 3.56 10.80
C ALA A 157 30.33 2.07 10.77
N GLU A 158 29.63 1.25 11.55
CA GLU A 158 29.84 -0.19 11.67
C GLU A 158 28.50 -0.96 11.65
N PRO A 159 28.50 -2.27 11.32
CA PRO A 159 27.28 -3.07 11.36
C PRO A 159 26.66 -3.12 12.76
N THR A 160 25.60 -2.36 12.97
CA THR A 160 24.88 -2.26 14.25
C THR A 160 23.41 -2.65 14.07
N ASP A 161 22.88 -3.37 15.05
CA ASP A 161 21.45 -3.59 15.21
C ASP A 161 20.86 -2.45 16.06
N LEU A 162 20.23 -1.48 15.40
CA LEU A 162 19.65 -0.31 16.05
C LEU A 162 18.15 -0.52 16.27
N ILE A 163 17.69 -0.43 17.51
CA ILE A 163 16.26 -0.37 17.84
C ILE A 163 15.91 1.07 18.14
N VAL A 164 14.87 1.59 17.50
CA VAL A 164 14.34 2.92 17.80
C VAL A 164 12.91 2.84 18.30
N ILE A 165 12.65 3.27 19.54
CA ILE A 165 11.29 3.37 20.08
C ILE A 165 10.87 4.84 20.15
N SER A 166 9.85 5.24 19.40
CA SER A 166 9.45 6.66 19.33
C SER A 166 7.99 6.90 18.91
N SER A 167 7.63 8.16 18.72
CA SER A 167 6.34 8.61 18.19
C SER A 167 6.28 8.51 16.66
N ARG A 168 5.05 8.49 16.11
CA ARG A 168 4.83 8.37 14.66
C ARG A 168 5.62 9.38 13.84
N SER A 169 5.58 10.67 14.18
CA SER A 169 6.25 11.72 13.39
C SER A 169 7.76 11.51 13.33
N VAL A 170 8.36 11.05 14.43
CA VAL A 170 9.79 10.75 14.51
C VAL A 170 10.15 9.52 13.68
N LEU A 171 9.35 8.45 13.74
CA LEU A 171 9.61 7.26 12.93
C LEU A 171 9.49 7.53 11.43
N VAL A 172 8.48 8.31 11.02
CA VAL A 172 8.37 8.80 9.63
C VAL A 172 9.61 9.59 9.25
N MET A 173 10.10 10.47 10.13
CA MET A 173 11.31 11.24 9.85
C MET A 173 12.55 10.35 9.78
N ILE A 174 12.70 9.36 10.66
CA ILE A 174 13.81 8.40 10.61
C ILE A 174 13.78 7.61 9.30
N SER A 175 12.61 7.15 8.84
CA SER A 175 12.49 6.49 7.53
C SER A 175 12.97 7.39 6.39
N ASN A 176 12.68 8.69 6.44
CA ASN A 176 13.21 9.65 5.47
C ASN A 176 14.72 9.83 5.61
N VAL A 177 15.28 9.94 6.82
CA VAL A 177 16.73 10.02 7.07
C VAL A 177 17.44 8.78 6.52
N LEU A 178 16.92 7.59 6.76
CA LEU A 178 17.51 6.34 6.29
C LEU A 178 17.52 6.24 4.76
N ARG A 179 16.56 6.89 4.09
CA ARG A 179 16.43 6.89 2.63
C ARG A 179 17.22 8.00 1.95
N LEU A 180 17.15 9.21 2.49
CA LEU A 180 17.71 10.43 1.90
C LEU A 180 19.13 10.73 2.41
N GLY A 181 19.55 10.12 3.53
CA GLY A 181 20.79 10.43 4.21
C GLY A 181 20.72 11.74 4.98
N SER A 182 21.84 12.47 5.04
CA SER A 182 21.93 13.76 5.73
C SER A 182 21.29 14.92 4.96
N THR A 183 20.95 14.73 3.68
CA THR A 183 20.39 15.78 2.82
C THR A 183 18.87 15.75 2.87
N PHE A 184 18.25 16.83 3.33
CA PHE A 184 16.80 16.96 3.29
C PHE A 184 16.34 17.47 1.92
N SER A 185 15.37 16.77 1.30
CA SER A 185 14.62 17.26 0.14
C SER A 185 13.13 17.10 0.41
N ILE A 186 12.38 18.19 0.21
CA ILE A 186 10.93 18.19 0.43
C ILE A 186 10.17 17.41 -0.65
N ASP A 187 10.67 17.42 -1.89
CA ASP A 187 10.14 16.61 -2.99
C ASP A 187 10.43 15.12 -2.79
N GLY A 188 11.49 14.83 -2.03
CA GLY A 188 11.83 13.50 -1.56
C GLY A 188 11.21 13.12 -0.20
N TYR A 189 10.29 13.91 0.36
CA TYR A 189 9.66 13.53 1.63
C TYR A 189 8.54 12.50 1.40
N GLU A 190 8.63 11.35 2.05
CA GLU A 190 7.59 10.31 2.03
C GLU A 190 6.88 10.19 3.38
N SER A 191 5.57 9.98 3.31
CA SER A 191 4.77 9.67 4.49
C SER A 191 4.68 8.17 4.69
N TYR A 192 4.96 7.71 5.90
CA TYR A 192 4.86 6.31 6.28
C TYR A 192 3.76 6.11 7.34
N SER A 193 3.07 4.97 7.29
CA SER A 193 2.05 4.63 8.28
C SER A 193 2.67 3.76 9.37
N PHE A 194 2.73 4.28 10.59
CA PHE A 194 3.12 3.53 11.78
C PHE A 194 1.89 3.45 12.69
N GLN A 195 1.31 2.27 12.88
CA GLN A 195 0.27 2.04 13.91
C GLN A 195 0.90 1.95 15.30
N THR A 196 0.13 2.13 16.38
CA THR A 196 0.65 1.95 17.75
C THR A 196 1.25 0.54 17.90
N ALA A 197 2.41 0.44 18.55
CA ALA A 197 3.20 -0.80 18.66
C ALA A 197 3.61 -1.47 17.33
N ALA A 198 3.57 -0.76 16.21
CA ALA A 198 4.13 -1.27 14.96
C ALA A 198 5.66 -1.38 15.07
N CYS A 199 6.20 -2.55 14.70
CA CYS A 199 7.62 -2.83 14.56
C CYS A 199 7.96 -2.99 13.06
N VAL A 200 8.83 -2.14 12.52
CA VAL A 200 9.20 -2.10 11.11
C VAL A 200 10.70 -2.28 10.97
N GLU A 201 11.13 -3.37 10.33
CA GLU A 201 12.54 -3.64 10.10
C GLU A 201 13.05 -2.96 8.81
N TRP A 202 14.21 -2.33 8.91
CA TRP A 202 15.00 -1.79 7.81
C TRP A 202 16.32 -2.54 7.72
N ARG A 203 16.69 -2.97 6.51
CA ARG A 203 17.96 -3.65 6.23
C ARG A 203 18.71 -2.84 5.19
N GLY A 204 19.97 -2.52 5.46
CA GLY A 204 20.86 -1.91 4.47
C GLY A 204 21.85 -2.89 3.89
N THR A 205 22.16 -2.72 2.62
CA THR A 205 23.43 -3.16 2.05
C THR A 205 24.36 -1.95 1.94
N ARG A 206 25.65 -2.13 2.27
CA ARG A 206 26.68 -1.09 2.09
C ARG A 206 26.74 -0.75 0.59
N SER A 207 26.35 0.47 0.21
CA SER A 207 26.78 1.07 -1.06
C SER A 207 27.48 2.39 -0.75
N THR A 208 28.73 2.53 -1.17
CA THR A 208 29.54 3.73 -0.98
C THR A 208 29.24 4.76 -2.07
N PRO A 209 28.91 6.02 -1.74
CA PRO A 209 29.10 7.15 -2.63
C PRO A 209 30.29 7.99 -2.15
N ARG A 210 31.05 8.48 -3.13
CA ARG A 210 32.00 9.59 -2.94
C ARG A 210 31.21 10.79 -2.42
N HIS A 211 31.70 11.41 -1.34
CA HIS A 211 31.10 12.51 -0.55
C HIS A 211 30.24 12.06 0.64
N GLY A 212 30.91 11.90 1.80
CA GLY A 212 30.35 12.04 3.15
C GLY A 212 28.98 11.41 3.43
N LEU A 213 29.02 10.17 3.93
CA LEU A 213 27.93 9.26 4.32
C LEU A 213 27.42 8.32 3.21
N SER A 214 27.63 7.03 3.45
CA SER A 214 27.24 5.92 2.57
C SER A 214 25.73 5.85 2.37
N ARG A 215 25.26 5.75 1.12
CA ARG A 215 23.86 5.42 0.80
C ARG A 215 23.59 3.97 1.19
N MET A 216 22.64 3.72 2.07
CA MET A 216 22.10 2.37 2.25
C MET A 216 21.19 2.06 1.07
N ALA A 217 21.50 1.04 0.28
CA ALA A 217 20.54 0.51 -0.68
C ALA A 217 19.42 -0.18 0.10
N VAL A 218 18.20 0.31 -0.10
CA VAL A 218 16.99 -0.09 0.60
C VAL A 218 16.35 -1.26 -0.15
N THR A 219 16.54 -2.49 0.34
CA THR A 219 15.64 -3.60 0.02
C THR A 219 14.61 -3.67 1.13
N GLY A 220 13.64 -2.76 1.10
CA GLY A 220 12.52 -2.76 2.05
C GLY A 220 11.67 -4.00 1.81
N ARG A 221 11.96 -5.11 2.48
CA ARG A 221 10.93 -6.12 2.74
C ARG A 221 10.12 -5.55 3.89
N LEU A 222 8.85 -5.21 3.64
CA LEU A 222 7.85 -5.20 4.68
C LEU A 222 7.76 -6.63 5.24
N SER A 223 8.65 -7.00 6.17
CA SER A 223 8.31 -8.06 7.09
C SER A 223 7.18 -7.48 7.95
N ARG A 224 5.96 -7.87 7.61
CA ARG A 224 4.87 -7.85 8.59
C ARG A 224 5.36 -8.73 9.73
N ALA A 225 5.96 -8.12 10.76
CA ALA A 225 5.76 -8.64 12.09
C ALA A 225 4.25 -8.54 12.28
N GLU A 226 3.57 -9.69 12.20
CA GLU A 226 2.28 -9.86 12.83
C GLU A 226 2.49 -9.47 14.30
N ALA A 227 2.33 -8.18 14.61
CA ALA A 227 1.95 -7.76 15.96
C ALA A 227 0.90 -8.75 16.39
N ALA A 228 1.11 -9.43 17.52
CA ALA A 228 0.28 -10.53 17.99
C ALA A 228 -1.19 -10.15 17.81
N VAL A 229 -1.70 -10.56 16.65
CA VAL A 229 -3.08 -10.48 16.28
C VAL A 229 -3.69 -11.32 17.42
N PRO A 230 -4.58 -10.77 18.27
CA PRO A 230 -5.13 -11.49 19.42
C PRO A 230 -5.38 -12.95 19.04
N ILE A 231 -5.11 -13.94 19.88
CA ILE A 231 -5.28 -15.36 19.49
C ILE A 231 -6.64 -15.55 18.79
N GLY A 232 -7.69 -14.85 19.25
CA GLY A 232 -8.96 -14.72 18.54
C GLY A 232 -8.82 -14.25 17.08
N ASP A 233 -8.23 -13.08 16.82
CA ASP A 233 -7.99 -12.55 15.47
C ASP A 233 -7.02 -13.42 14.63
N ARG A 234 -6.06 -14.15 15.25
CA ARG A 234 -5.14 -15.07 14.56
C ARG A 234 -5.87 -16.33 14.16
N LEU A 235 -6.58 -16.93 15.10
CA LEU A 235 -7.48 -18.06 14.86
C LEU A 235 -8.55 -17.66 13.87
N LEU A 236 -9.07 -16.43 13.90
CA LEU A 236 -10.04 -15.92 12.96
C LEU A 236 -9.41 -15.68 11.58
N ALA A 237 -8.22 -15.09 11.47
CA ALA A 237 -7.51 -14.92 10.20
C ALA A 237 -7.08 -16.27 9.60
N GLU A 238 -6.59 -17.19 10.42
CA GLU A 238 -6.34 -18.59 10.06
C GLU A 238 -7.63 -19.31 9.73
N TRP A 239 -8.73 -19.06 10.42
CA TRP A 239 -10.06 -19.62 10.12
C TRP A 239 -10.58 -19.10 8.79
N TRP A 240 -10.52 -17.79 8.52
CA TRP A 240 -10.88 -17.22 7.21
C TRP A 240 -9.96 -17.75 6.10
N SER A 241 -8.66 -17.84 6.36
CA SER A 241 -7.69 -18.44 5.42
C SER A 241 -7.97 -19.93 5.18
N THR A 242 -8.27 -20.70 6.23
CA THR A 242 -8.49 -22.14 6.19
C THR A 242 -9.84 -22.45 5.55
N THR A 243 -10.93 -21.84 6.02
CA THR A 243 -12.24 -21.96 5.39
C THR A 243 -12.22 -21.46 3.96
N GLY A 244 -11.39 -20.47 3.64
CA GLY A 244 -11.24 -20.00 2.27
C GLY A 244 -10.46 -20.95 1.37
N ARG A 245 -9.46 -21.67 1.90
CA ARG A 245 -8.80 -22.78 1.20
C ARG A 245 -9.72 -23.98 1.05
N LEU A 246 -10.50 -24.33 2.07
CA LEU A 246 -11.48 -25.43 2.00
C LEU A 246 -12.56 -25.14 0.96
N ARG A 247 -13.07 -23.90 0.90
CA ARG A 247 -14.01 -23.50 -0.15
C ARG A 247 -13.36 -23.47 -1.53
N GLY A 248 -12.10 -23.06 -1.63
CA GLY A 248 -11.33 -23.19 -2.88
C GLY A 248 -11.13 -24.63 -3.35
N LEU A 249 -10.80 -25.54 -2.43
CA LEU A 249 -10.72 -26.99 -2.70
C LEU A 249 -12.06 -27.57 -3.15
N TRP A 250 -13.17 -27.12 -2.56
CA TRP A 250 -14.51 -27.52 -2.98
C TRP A 250 -14.87 -26.95 -4.36
N TRP A 251 -14.56 -25.67 -4.62
CA TRP A 251 -14.84 -25.00 -5.91
C TRP A 251 -14.06 -25.61 -7.07
N ARG A 252 -12.82 -26.03 -6.82
CA ARG A 252 -11.96 -26.70 -7.80
C ARG A 252 -12.66 -27.80 -8.59
N SER A 253 -13.58 -28.55 -7.96
CA SER A 253 -14.30 -29.65 -8.60
C SER A 253 -15.36 -29.23 -9.62
N PHE A 254 -15.76 -27.95 -9.65
CA PHE A 254 -16.77 -27.42 -10.57
C PHE A 254 -16.17 -26.54 -11.67
N LEU A 255 -14.95 -26.06 -11.46
CA LEU A 255 -14.24 -25.21 -12.41
C LEU A 255 -13.83 -26.01 -13.65
N ARG A 256 -13.67 -25.32 -14.78
CA ARG A 256 -13.11 -25.91 -15.99
C ARG A 256 -11.70 -26.45 -15.74
N ASP A 257 -10.84 -25.55 -15.26
CA ASP A 257 -9.46 -25.83 -14.87
C ASP A 257 -9.15 -25.00 -13.62
N CYS A 258 -8.36 -25.55 -12.71
CA CYS A 258 -7.98 -24.85 -11.49
C CYS A 258 -6.54 -25.21 -11.10
N GLY A 259 -5.69 -24.20 -10.97
CA GLY A 259 -4.37 -24.32 -10.37
C GLY A 259 -4.45 -24.57 -8.86
N GLU A 260 -3.30 -24.82 -8.25
CA GLU A 260 -3.20 -24.99 -6.79
C GLU A 260 -3.43 -23.68 -6.05
N GLY A 261 -3.87 -23.75 -4.79
CA GLY A 261 -3.88 -22.57 -3.92
C GLY A 261 -5.00 -21.56 -4.18
N LEU A 262 -6.09 -21.94 -4.86
CA LEU A 262 -7.31 -21.14 -4.93
C LEU A 262 -7.84 -20.87 -3.52
N ARG A 263 -8.05 -19.59 -3.19
CA ARG A 263 -8.69 -19.13 -1.97
C ARG A 263 -9.95 -18.38 -2.31
N VAL A 264 -11.04 -18.72 -1.65
CA VAL A 264 -12.33 -18.09 -1.85
C VAL A 264 -12.79 -17.58 -0.49
N ASP A 265 -13.14 -16.32 -0.30
CA ASP A 265 -13.67 -15.77 0.96
C ASP A 265 -15.20 -15.84 0.99
N ALA A 266 -15.82 -15.67 2.16
CA ALA A 266 -17.24 -15.93 2.35
C ALA A 266 -18.13 -15.09 1.41
N GLY A 267 -19.28 -15.63 1.01
CA GLY A 267 -20.23 -14.92 0.16
C GLY A 267 -19.83 -14.77 -1.31
N ALA A 268 -18.64 -15.19 -1.72
CA ALA A 268 -18.29 -15.28 -3.13
C ALA A 268 -19.24 -16.24 -3.87
N LYS A 269 -19.61 -15.88 -5.10
CA LYS A 269 -20.57 -16.61 -5.93
C LYS A 269 -19.97 -16.89 -7.30
N MET A 270 -20.40 -17.99 -7.89
CA MET A 270 -20.03 -18.34 -9.26
C MET A 270 -21.27 -18.74 -10.07
N ARG A 271 -21.31 -18.29 -11.32
CA ARG A 271 -22.27 -18.75 -12.32
C ARG A 271 -21.51 -19.41 -13.45
N ASN A 272 -22.03 -20.56 -13.92
CA ASN A 272 -21.42 -21.38 -14.98
C ASN A 272 -19.94 -21.72 -14.70
N PRO A 273 -19.65 -22.39 -13.57
CA PRO A 273 -18.29 -22.67 -13.13
C PRO A 273 -17.48 -23.49 -14.15
N SER A 274 -18.13 -24.35 -14.95
CA SER A 274 -17.50 -25.12 -16.03
C SER A 274 -16.96 -24.26 -17.19
N ARG A 275 -17.22 -22.95 -17.17
CA ARG A 275 -16.67 -21.95 -18.10
C ARG A 275 -15.63 -21.03 -17.44
N VAL A 276 -15.27 -21.30 -16.19
CA VAL A 276 -14.30 -20.52 -15.44
C VAL A 276 -12.99 -21.32 -15.30
N SER A 277 -11.88 -20.71 -15.69
CA SER A 277 -10.52 -21.26 -15.57
C SER A 277 -9.71 -20.39 -14.63
N VAL A 278 -9.02 -21.02 -13.67
CA VAL A 278 -8.31 -20.32 -12.60
C VAL A 278 -6.89 -20.86 -12.48
N GLY A 279 -5.90 -19.97 -12.42
CA GLY A 279 -4.49 -20.28 -12.23
C GLY A 279 -4.13 -20.62 -10.79
N ARG A 280 -2.83 -20.62 -10.51
CA ARG A 280 -2.26 -20.90 -9.19
C ARG A 280 -2.35 -19.68 -8.28
N ASN A 281 -2.60 -19.91 -6.99
CA ASN A 281 -2.57 -18.90 -5.94
C ASN A 281 -3.53 -17.71 -6.18
N VAL A 282 -4.68 -17.97 -6.82
CA VAL A 282 -5.73 -16.97 -7.01
C VAL A 282 -6.51 -16.77 -5.73
N TRP A 283 -6.84 -15.52 -5.39
CA TRP A 283 -7.64 -15.19 -4.21
C TRP A 283 -8.86 -14.35 -4.57
N LEU A 284 -10.04 -14.95 -4.39
CA LEU A 284 -11.34 -14.31 -4.50
C LEU A 284 -11.81 -13.88 -3.11
N LYS A 285 -11.98 -12.57 -2.89
CA LYS A 285 -12.41 -12.03 -1.60
C LYS A 285 -13.93 -12.07 -1.43
N GLU A 286 -14.36 -11.54 -0.29
CA GLU A 286 -15.75 -11.58 0.16
C GLU A 286 -16.70 -11.07 -0.91
N GLY A 287 -17.78 -11.81 -1.17
CA GLY A 287 -18.83 -11.36 -2.08
C GLY A 287 -18.43 -11.21 -3.55
N VAL A 288 -17.24 -11.64 -3.96
CA VAL A 288 -16.84 -11.65 -5.38
C VAL A 288 -17.82 -12.48 -6.20
N LEU A 289 -18.29 -11.95 -7.32
CA LEU A 289 -19.10 -12.69 -8.28
C LEU A 289 -18.29 -12.95 -9.54
N LEU A 290 -18.10 -14.22 -9.88
CA LEU A 290 -17.59 -14.65 -11.18
C LEU A 290 -18.73 -15.21 -12.02
N ASP A 291 -18.96 -14.64 -13.18
CA ASP A 291 -20.00 -15.08 -14.10
C ASP A 291 -19.40 -15.53 -15.43
N GLY A 292 -19.27 -16.85 -15.57
CA GLY A 292 -18.75 -17.50 -16.77
C GLY A 292 -19.82 -17.74 -17.85
N ARG A 293 -21.00 -17.13 -17.76
CA ARG A 293 -22.11 -17.33 -18.72
C ARG A 293 -21.79 -16.75 -20.10
N SER A 294 -21.03 -17.49 -20.90
CA SER A 294 -20.69 -17.13 -22.26
C SER A 294 -20.67 -18.37 -23.16
N ASP A 295 -20.88 -18.17 -24.45
CA ASP A 295 -20.67 -19.17 -25.50
C ASP A 295 -19.18 -19.39 -25.79
N HIS A 296 -18.31 -18.52 -25.27
CA HIS A 296 -16.86 -18.68 -25.36
C HIS A 296 -16.39 -19.97 -24.64
N PRO A 297 -15.36 -20.69 -25.14
CA PRO A 297 -14.84 -21.89 -24.50
C PRO A 297 -14.49 -21.70 -23.02
N VAL A 298 -13.95 -20.53 -22.69
CA VAL A 298 -13.63 -20.09 -21.33
C VAL A 298 -14.16 -18.68 -21.12
N GLY A 299 -15.31 -18.53 -20.45
CA GLY A 299 -15.93 -17.24 -20.21
C GLY A 299 -15.07 -16.36 -19.31
N VAL A 300 -14.59 -16.89 -18.18
CA VAL A 300 -13.68 -16.16 -17.27
C VAL A 300 -12.39 -16.94 -17.11
N ARG A 301 -11.26 -16.32 -17.42
CA ARG A 301 -9.92 -16.84 -17.16
C ARG A 301 -9.18 -15.91 -16.21
N LEU A 302 -8.73 -16.45 -15.08
CA LEU A 302 -7.84 -15.77 -14.14
C LEU A 302 -6.51 -16.53 -14.14
N ASP A 303 -5.41 -15.86 -14.47
CA ASP A 303 -4.09 -16.49 -14.47
C ASP A 303 -3.49 -16.56 -13.06
N ASP A 304 -2.20 -16.90 -12.95
CA ASP A 304 -1.52 -17.11 -11.68
C ASP A 304 -1.44 -15.82 -10.85
N GLN A 305 -1.65 -15.96 -9.54
CA GLN A 305 -1.49 -14.89 -8.54
C GLN A 305 -2.42 -13.69 -8.76
N VAL A 306 -3.57 -13.89 -9.42
CA VAL A 306 -4.62 -12.87 -9.49
C VAL A 306 -5.32 -12.73 -8.12
N SER A 307 -5.52 -11.49 -7.68
CA SER A 307 -6.30 -11.19 -6.47
C SER A 307 -7.48 -10.29 -6.78
N ILE A 308 -8.69 -10.75 -6.46
CA ILE A 308 -9.93 -10.01 -6.66
C ILE A 308 -10.49 -9.63 -5.29
N ARG A 309 -10.60 -8.33 -5.03
CA ARG A 309 -11.04 -7.76 -3.76
C ARG A 309 -12.56 -7.74 -3.63
N ALA A 310 -13.04 -7.43 -2.42
CA ALA A 310 -14.40 -7.69 -2.01
C ALA A 310 -15.45 -7.06 -2.94
N TYR A 311 -16.50 -7.82 -3.24
CA TYR A 311 -17.67 -7.41 -4.03
C TYR A 311 -17.38 -6.95 -5.47
N ALA A 312 -16.20 -7.27 -6.02
CA ALA A 312 -15.98 -7.08 -7.44
C ALA A 312 -16.81 -8.10 -8.26
N TYR A 313 -17.26 -7.68 -9.43
CA TYR A 313 -18.04 -8.48 -10.35
C TYR A 313 -17.29 -8.63 -11.67
N VAL A 314 -16.93 -9.88 -12.00
CA VAL A 314 -16.33 -10.25 -13.28
C VAL A 314 -17.37 -10.97 -14.11
N ASP A 315 -17.76 -10.35 -15.23
CA ASP A 315 -18.93 -10.72 -16.01
C ASP A 315 -18.55 -10.98 -17.46
N ALA A 316 -18.44 -12.24 -17.86
CA ALA A 316 -18.20 -12.61 -19.25
C ALA A 316 -19.47 -12.57 -20.11
N TYR A 317 -20.62 -12.23 -19.52
CA TYR A 317 -21.94 -12.43 -20.09
C TYR A 317 -22.12 -11.93 -21.54
N GLY A 318 -22.78 -12.74 -22.36
CA GLY A 318 -23.31 -12.34 -23.67
C GLY A 318 -22.48 -12.86 -24.85
N GLY A 319 -23.11 -13.66 -25.72
CA GLY A 319 -22.50 -14.21 -26.94
C GLY A 319 -21.15 -14.87 -26.68
N SER A 320 -20.16 -14.58 -27.54
CA SER A 320 -18.78 -15.07 -27.42
C SER A 320 -17.88 -14.22 -26.50
N GLY A 321 -18.46 -13.38 -25.63
CA GLY A 321 -17.71 -12.52 -24.70
C GLY A 321 -16.84 -13.30 -23.73
N PHE A 322 -15.76 -12.70 -23.23
CA PHE A 322 -14.89 -13.32 -22.25
C PHE A 322 -14.18 -12.27 -21.41
N VAL A 323 -13.69 -12.68 -20.25
CA VAL A 323 -12.75 -11.89 -19.43
C VAL A 323 -11.52 -12.73 -19.18
N HIS A 324 -10.35 -12.23 -19.58
CA HIS A 324 -9.05 -12.78 -19.25
C HIS A 324 -8.27 -11.79 -18.40
N VAL A 325 -7.85 -12.22 -17.21
CA VAL A 325 -6.99 -11.45 -16.31
C VAL A 325 -5.63 -12.12 -16.18
N GLY A 326 -4.60 -11.43 -16.63
CA GLY A 326 -3.21 -11.87 -16.61
C GLY A 326 -2.62 -11.96 -15.21
N SER A 327 -1.47 -12.61 -15.13
CA SER A 327 -0.83 -12.98 -13.86
C SER A 327 -0.42 -11.78 -13.01
N ARG A 328 -0.41 -11.95 -11.68
CA ARG A 328 -0.01 -10.94 -10.68
C ARG A 328 -0.86 -9.65 -10.71
N SER A 329 -2.02 -9.69 -11.36
CA SER A 329 -2.93 -8.56 -11.45
C SER A 329 -3.91 -8.50 -10.27
N GLY A 330 -4.26 -7.28 -9.86
CA GLY A 330 -5.11 -7.01 -8.71
C GLY A 330 -6.37 -6.23 -9.10
N ILE A 331 -7.54 -6.72 -8.69
CA ILE A 331 -8.83 -6.07 -8.93
C ILE A 331 -9.38 -5.52 -7.62
N GLY A 332 -9.57 -4.22 -7.55
CA GLY A 332 -10.06 -3.50 -6.38
C GLY A 332 -11.52 -3.80 -6.02
N PRO A 333 -11.95 -3.45 -4.80
CA PRO A 333 -13.29 -3.79 -4.32
C PRO A 333 -14.36 -3.03 -5.12
N TYR A 334 -15.53 -3.65 -5.30
CA TYR A 334 -16.66 -3.10 -6.06
C TYR A 334 -16.36 -2.73 -7.52
N ALA A 335 -15.25 -3.22 -8.10
CA ALA A 335 -14.99 -3.04 -9.53
C ALA A 335 -15.91 -3.94 -10.38
N TYR A 336 -16.36 -3.43 -11.53
CA TYR A 336 -17.10 -4.18 -12.53
C TYR A 336 -16.23 -4.38 -13.78
N LEU A 337 -16.05 -5.64 -14.17
CA LEU A 337 -15.32 -6.05 -15.37
C LEU A 337 -16.30 -6.77 -16.30
N GLY A 338 -16.89 -6.04 -17.24
CA GLY A 338 -17.80 -6.56 -18.26
C GLY A 338 -17.05 -6.94 -19.54
N GLY A 339 -17.10 -8.23 -19.88
CA GLY A 339 -16.42 -8.85 -21.02
C GLY A 339 -17.32 -9.21 -22.20
N ASN A 340 -18.50 -8.61 -22.32
CA ASN A 340 -19.51 -8.96 -23.35
C ASN A 340 -18.95 -8.94 -24.78
N GLY A 341 -18.02 -8.02 -25.09
CA GLY A 341 -17.28 -7.98 -26.36
C GLY A 341 -15.84 -8.50 -26.29
N GLY A 342 -15.43 -9.09 -25.17
CA GLY A 342 -14.07 -9.53 -24.89
C GLY A 342 -13.29 -8.50 -24.06
N LEU A 343 -12.69 -8.95 -22.97
CA LEU A 343 -11.83 -8.14 -22.11
C LEU A 343 -10.53 -8.90 -21.85
N GLU A 344 -9.43 -8.36 -22.35
CA GLU A 344 -8.07 -8.86 -22.12
C GLU A 344 -7.33 -7.89 -21.20
N ILE A 345 -6.87 -8.41 -20.05
CA ILE A 345 -6.04 -7.67 -19.11
C ILE A 345 -4.72 -8.41 -19.00
N GLY A 346 -3.61 -7.70 -19.20
CA GLY A 346 -2.26 -8.21 -19.12
C GLY A 346 -1.80 -8.54 -17.70
N GLN A 347 -0.49 -8.71 -17.56
CA GLN A 347 0.17 -9.03 -16.29
C GLN A 347 0.54 -7.78 -15.50
N ASP A 348 0.67 -7.92 -14.18
CA ASP A 348 1.06 -6.83 -13.28
C ASP A 348 0.13 -5.59 -13.36
N VAL A 349 -1.15 -5.81 -13.69
CA VAL A 349 -2.14 -4.74 -13.80
C VAL A 349 -2.78 -4.47 -12.45
N MET A 350 -2.83 -3.21 -12.04
CA MET A 350 -3.46 -2.77 -10.80
C MET A 350 -4.75 -2.01 -11.11
N ILE A 351 -5.90 -2.57 -10.78
CA ILE A 351 -7.21 -1.95 -10.94
C ILE A 351 -7.74 -1.56 -9.57
N SER A 352 -8.04 -0.29 -9.37
CA SER A 352 -8.52 0.24 -8.10
C SER A 352 -10.03 0.04 -7.94
N GLY A 353 -10.52 0.21 -6.71
CA GLY A 353 -11.93 -0.04 -6.39
C GLY A 353 -12.89 0.88 -7.15
N HIS A 354 -14.12 0.39 -7.33
CA HIS A 354 -15.21 1.08 -8.05
C HIS A 354 -14.91 1.41 -9.52
N THR A 355 -13.87 0.80 -10.11
CA THR A 355 -13.60 0.95 -11.55
C THR A 355 -14.67 0.21 -12.36
N MET A 356 -15.10 0.78 -13.49
CA MET A 356 -16.04 0.15 -14.41
C MET A 356 -15.39 -0.06 -15.78
N ILE A 357 -15.27 -1.31 -16.22
CA ILE A 357 -14.73 -1.66 -17.53
C ILE A 357 -15.87 -2.32 -18.31
N VAL A 358 -16.26 -1.73 -19.43
CA VAL A 358 -17.46 -2.15 -20.17
C VAL A 358 -17.09 -2.39 -21.64
N ALA A 359 -16.82 -3.64 -21.98
CA ALA A 359 -16.41 -4.07 -23.32
C ALA A 359 -17.58 -4.22 -24.32
N ALA A 360 -18.67 -3.49 -24.10
CA ALA A 360 -19.80 -3.40 -25.01
C ALA A 360 -20.56 -2.10 -24.80
N ASN A 361 -21.33 -1.68 -25.79
CA ASN A 361 -22.23 -0.55 -25.66
C ASN A 361 -23.52 -0.80 -26.44
N HIS A 362 -24.66 -0.28 -25.98
CA HIS A 362 -25.88 -0.34 -26.77
C HIS A 362 -25.76 0.56 -27.99
N ARG A 363 -26.23 0.09 -29.15
CA ARG A 363 -26.28 0.93 -30.34
C ARG A 363 -27.37 1.97 -30.17
N PHE A 364 -27.01 3.21 -30.45
CA PHE A 364 -27.93 4.35 -30.46
C PHE A 364 -27.74 5.23 -31.71
N ASP A 365 -26.78 4.92 -32.58
CA ASP A 365 -26.43 5.69 -33.78
C ASP A 365 -26.10 4.77 -34.98
N PRO A 366 -26.81 4.88 -36.13
CA PRO A 366 -27.99 5.72 -36.34
C PRO A 366 -29.18 5.23 -35.49
N GLY A 367 -29.75 6.14 -34.71
CA GLY A 367 -30.84 5.85 -33.78
C GLY A 367 -32.18 5.79 -34.51
N GLY A 368 -32.81 4.61 -34.52
CA GLY A 368 -34.22 4.48 -34.87
C GLY A 368 -35.13 4.85 -33.68
N PRO A 369 -36.44 5.09 -33.90
CA PRO A 369 -37.39 5.43 -32.84
C PRO A 369 -37.77 4.25 -31.92
N GLY A 370 -37.22 3.05 -32.17
CA GLY A 370 -37.51 1.85 -31.37
C GLY A 370 -36.76 1.80 -30.03
N PRO A 371 -37.11 0.88 -29.12
CA PRO A 371 -36.41 0.74 -27.84
C PRO A 371 -34.92 0.38 -28.02
N TYR A 372 -34.00 1.03 -27.30
CA TYR A 372 -32.55 0.76 -27.42
C TYR A 372 -32.18 -0.72 -27.16
N MET A 373 -32.94 -1.43 -26.32
CA MET A 373 -32.74 -2.86 -26.04
C MET A 373 -32.83 -3.75 -27.29
N THR A 374 -33.52 -3.31 -28.36
CA THR A 374 -33.69 -4.08 -29.59
C THR A 374 -32.77 -3.60 -30.73
N GLN A 375 -31.99 -2.54 -30.51
CA GLN A 375 -31.11 -1.95 -31.52
C GLN A 375 -29.74 -2.64 -31.62
N GLY A 376 -29.48 -3.62 -30.76
CA GLY A 376 -28.23 -4.37 -30.70
C GLY A 376 -27.12 -3.63 -29.97
N GLU A 377 -25.90 -4.18 -30.06
CA GLU A 377 -24.74 -3.73 -29.29
C GLU A 377 -23.49 -3.57 -30.18
N THR A 378 -22.59 -2.66 -29.81
CA THR A 378 -21.18 -2.75 -30.17
C THR A 378 -20.46 -3.64 -29.15
N ARG A 379 -19.52 -4.44 -29.65
CA ARG A 379 -18.76 -5.44 -28.89
C ARG A 379 -17.35 -5.47 -29.45
N ARG A 380 -16.67 -4.31 -29.42
CA ARG A 380 -15.32 -4.15 -29.99
C ARG A 380 -14.25 -4.75 -29.08
N GLY A 381 -14.57 -4.91 -27.80
CA GLY A 381 -13.67 -5.47 -26.80
C GLY A 381 -12.75 -4.41 -26.20
N ILE A 382 -12.04 -4.78 -25.13
CA ILE A 382 -11.07 -3.91 -24.46
C ILE A 382 -9.78 -4.69 -24.24
N ARG A 383 -8.64 -4.07 -24.54
CA ARG A 383 -7.32 -4.62 -24.25
C ARG A 383 -6.55 -3.69 -23.32
N ILE A 384 -6.18 -4.19 -22.15
CA ILE A 384 -5.32 -3.51 -21.18
C ILE A 384 -4.00 -4.27 -21.14
N HIS A 385 -2.92 -3.60 -21.55
CA HIS A 385 -1.59 -4.20 -21.57
C HIS A 385 -0.99 -4.31 -20.16
N ASP A 386 0.18 -4.93 -20.09
CA ASP A 386 0.87 -5.18 -18.82
C ASP A 386 1.28 -3.89 -18.09
N ASN A 387 1.47 -4.02 -16.77
CA ASN A 387 1.99 -2.98 -15.89
C ASN A 387 1.17 -1.68 -15.93
N VAL A 388 -0.12 -1.78 -16.22
CA VAL A 388 -1.06 -0.66 -16.22
C VAL A 388 -1.60 -0.43 -14.82
N TRP A 389 -1.74 0.84 -14.44
CA TRP A 389 -2.46 1.23 -13.22
C TRP A 389 -3.72 2.02 -13.55
N ILE A 390 -4.87 1.48 -13.14
CA ILE A 390 -6.17 2.14 -13.22
C ILE A 390 -6.58 2.58 -11.81
N ALA A 391 -6.61 3.89 -11.59
CA ALA A 391 -6.98 4.48 -10.31
C ALA A 391 -8.50 4.45 -10.07
N ALA A 392 -8.90 4.74 -8.83
CA ALA A 392 -10.25 4.47 -8.34
C ALA A 392 -11.33 5.21 -9.16
N GLN A 393 -12.49 4.57 -9.33
CA GLN A 393 -13.66 5.13 -10.02
C GLN A 393 -13.41 5.54 -11.49
N ALA A 394 -12.37 5.01 -12.15
CA ALA A 394 -12.21 5.19 -13.58
C ALA A 394 -13.23 4.34 -14.36
N VAL A 395 -13.57 4.78 -15.56
CA VAL A 395 -14.44 4.07 -16.51
C VAL A 395 -13.67 3.84 -17.81
N ILE A 396 -13.66 2.61 -18.32
CA ILE A 396 -13.05 2.26 -19.62
C ILE A 396 -14.15 1.70 -20.52
N LEU A 397 -14.33 2.31 -21.69
CA LEU A 397 -15.41 2.00 -22.62
C LEU A 397 -14.97 1.07 -23.76
N ASP A 398 -15.97 0.49 -24.42
CA ASP A 398 -15.84 -0.46 -25.52
C ASP A 398 -14.90 0.03 -26.64
N GLY A 399 -14.00 -0.85 -27.08
CA GLY A 399 -13.08 -0.63 -28.18
C GLY A 399 -11.86 0.22 -27.85
N VAL A 400 -11.48 0.29 -26.57
CA VAL A 400 -10.29 0.98 -26.07
C VAL A 400 -9.14 -0.01 -25.86
N GLU A 401 -7.96 0.40 -26.31
CA GLU A 401 -6.68 -0.20 -25.95
C GLU A 401 -5.89 0.68 -24.98
N VAL A 402 -5.49 0.14 -23.82
CA VAL A 402 -4.66 0.84 -22.83
C VAL A 402 -3.24 0.30 -22.89
N GLY A 403 -2.32 1.10 -23.42
CA GLY A 403 -0.93 0.71 -23.65
C GLY A 403 -0.15 0.38 -22.38
N ARG A 404 0.91 -0.44 -22.55
CA ARG A 404 1.78 -0.92 -21.48
C ARG A 404 2.28 0.22 -20.59
N GLY A 405 2.26 0.04 -19.27
CA GLY A 405 2.80 1.03 -18.34
C GLY A 405 1.97 2.31 -18.21
N ALA A 406 0.81 2.41 -18.86
CA ALA A 406 -0.04 3.60 -18.77
C ALA A 406 -0.70 3.71 -17.40
N VAL A 407 -1.06 4.94 -17.03
CA VAL A 407 -1.80 5.25 -15.81
C VAL A 407 -3.09 5.97 -16.17
N VAL A 408 -4.22 5.42 -15.71
CA VAL A 408 -5.54 6.05 -15.79
C VAL A 408 -5.86 6.68 -14.45
N ALA A 409 -5.94 8.01 -14.41
CA ALA A 409 -6.21 8.76 -13.19
C ALA A 409 -7.61 8.49 -12.61
N ALA A 410 -7.78 8.79 -11.32
CA ALA A 410 -9.03 8.53 -10.63
C ALA A 410 -10.19 9.32 -11.26
N GLY A 411 -11.37 8.69 -11.36
CA GLY A 411 -12.55 9.31 -11.96
C GLY A 411 -12.47 9.57 -13.49
N ALA A 412 -11.44 9.09 -14.18
CA ALA A 412 -11.30 9.32 -15.62
C ALA A 412 -12.26 8.45 -16.43
N VAL A 413 -12.80 8.98 -17.54
CA VAL A 413 -13.63 8.23 -18.50
C VAL A 413 -12.87 8.06 -19.80
N VAL A 414 -12.31 6.88 -20.01
CA VAL A 414 -11.47 6.54 -21.15
C VAL A 414 -12.35 6.09 -22.31
N THR A 415 -12.39 6.92 -23.36
CA THR A 415 -13.23 6.71 -24.55
C THR A 415 -12.42 6.47 -25.82
N ARG A 416 -11.09 6.49 -25.73
CA ARG A 416 -10.12 6.33 -26.81
C ARG A 416 -8.87 5.65 -26.27
N ASP A 417 -8.09 5.08 -27.18
CA ASP A 417 -6.84 4.39 -26.84
C ASP A 417 -5.88 5.29 -26.06
N VAL A 418 -5.14 4.66 -25.15
CA VAL A 418 -4.14 5.30 -24.30
C VAL A 418 -2.77 4.82 -24.73
N ALA A 419 -1.90 5.77 -25.10
CA ALA A 419 -0.53 5.43 -25.47
C ALA A 419 0.24 4.79 -24.28
N PRO A 420 1.19 3.87 -24.56
CA PRO A 420 2.06 3.31 -23.52
C PRO A 420 2.72 4.40 -22.67
N TYR A 421 2.95 4.09 -21.39
CA TYR A 421 3.65 4.96 -20.43
C TYR A 421 3.11 6.39 -20.39
N THR A 422 1.80 6.56 -20.57
CA THR A 422 1.14 7.86 -20.55
C THR A 422 0.18 7.93 -19.36
N LEU A 423 0.22 9.04 -18.63
CA LEU A 423 -0.81 9.37 -17.66
C LEU A 423 -1.97 10.06 -18.37
N VAL A 424 -3.18 9.51 -18.27
CA VAL A 424 -4.41 10.13 -18.76
C VAL A 424 -5.37 10.46 -17.62
N GLY A 425 -6.20 11.48 -17.78
CA GLY A 425 -7.23 11.84 -16.80
C GLY A 425 -8.35 12.70 -17.38
N GLY A 426 -9.46 12.82 -16.66
CA GLY A 426 -10.63 13.63 -17.04
C GLY A 426 -11.78 12.83 -17.68
N CYS A 427 -12.88 13.52 -18.01
CA CYS A 427 -14.05 12.98 -18.67
C CYS A 427 -14.46 13.89 -19.84
N PRO A 428 -14.18 13.52 -21.11
CA PRO A 428 -13.42 12.34 -21.53
C PRO A 428 -11.93 12.46 -21.17
N ALA A 429 -11.27 11.31 -20.97
CA ALA A 429 -9.86 11.26 -20.60
C ALA A 429 -8.97 11.87 -21.69
N ARG A 430 -7.94 12.60 -21.25
CA ARG A 430 -6.92 13.22 -22.10
C ARG A 430 -5.52 12.91 -21.57
N PRO A 431 -4.51 12.78 -22.44
CA PRO A 431 -3.12 12.73 -22.01
C PRO A 431 -2.78 13.94 -21.13
N LEU A 432 -2.21 13.68 -19.97
CA LEU A 432 -1.73 14.70 -19.04
C LEU A 432 -0.22 14.88 -19.16
N ARG A 433 0.53 13.77 -19.15
CA ARG A 433 1.99 13.74 -19.37
C ARG A 433 2.51 12.34 -19.69
N PRO A 434 3.67 12.23 -20.34
CA PRO A 434 4.44 10.98 -20.36
C PRO A 434 4.98 10.62 -18.96
N LEU A 435 5.20 9.33 -18.75
CA LEU A 435 5.77 8.76 -17.51
C LEU A 435 7.26 8.43 -17.65
N LEU A 436 7.75 8.27 -18.88
CA LEU A 436 9.18 8.11 -19.19
C LEU A 436 9.80 9.46 -19.59
N GLY A 437 11.09 9.65 -19.31
CA GLY A 437 11.83 10.86 -19.68
C GLY A 437 12.16 10.92 -21.18
N GLU A 438 12.48 12.12 -21.69
CA GLU A 438 12.96 12.29 -23.06
C GLU A 438 14.28 11.49 -23.24
N GLY A 439 14.24 10.45 -24.07
CA GLY A 439 15.39 9.57 -24.36
C GLY A 439 15.28 8.15 -23.78
N GLU A 440 14.30 7.87 -22.93
CA GLU A 440 14.00 6.50 -22.48
C GLU A 440 13.08 5.81 -23.48
N THR A 441 13.65 5.09 -24.46
CA THR A 441 12.87 4.26 -25.37
C THR A 441 12.46 2.96 -24.70
N VAL A 442 11.18 2.62 -24.80
CA VAL A 442 10.64 1.28 -24.52
C VAL A 442 11.41 0.28 -25.38
N ALA A 443 12.13 -0.65 -24.76
CA ALA A 443 12.70 -1.78 -25.49
C ALA A 443 11.54 -2.46 -26.24
N ARG A 444 11.63 -2.51 -27.58
CA ARG A 444 10.65 -3.20 -28.42
C ARG A 444 10.68 -4.69 -28.07
N GLY A 445 9.81 -5.09 -27.15
CA GLY A 445 9.57 -6.46 -26.77
C GLY A 445 8.07 -6.75 -26.87
N ASP A 446 7.75 -7.64 -27.80
CA ASP A 446 6.54 -8.47 -27.81
C ASP A 446 5.28 -7.87 -28.45
N HIS A 447 5.39 -7.65 -29.78
CA HIS A 447 4.28 -8.00 -30.67
C HIS A 447 4.21 -9.54 -30.73
N HIS A 448 3.44 -10.16 -29.86
CA HIS A 448 2.92 -11.50 -30.16
C HIS A 448 1.60 -11.32 -30.91
N ALA A 449 1.67 -11.68 -32.21
CA ALA A 449 0.56 -11.84 -33.12
C ALA A 449 -0.40 -12.96 -32.67
#